data_AF-A0A6P0WCY8-F1
#
_entry.id   AF-A0A6P0WCY8-F1
#
_cell.length_a   1.000
_cell.length_b   1.000
_cell.length_c   1.000
_cell.angle_alpha   90.00
_cell.angle_beta   90.00
_cell.angle_gamma   90.00
#
_symmetry.space_group_name_H-M   'P 1'
#
loop_
_entity.id
_entity.type
_entity.pdbx_description
1 polymer ?
#
loop_
_entity_poly.entity_id
_entity_poly.type
_entity_poly.pdbx_seq_one_letter_code
_entity_poly.pdbx_strand_id
1 'polypeptide(L)'
;MFGKTFYDTCEAVRVYGDIVTILQPDPAEGNLKTARSHNLRISLELMLTPALKGLTTAQQHQTEILQQCANWIDQGKLKIHLSQRFPLKEAAAAHNAIEAGSMTGKVALIIH
;
A
#
# COMPACT_ATOMS: atom_id res chain seq x y z
N MET A 1 -3.64 10.64 -13.28
CA MET A 1 -4.94 10.06 -12.87
C MET A 1 -5.00 9.58 -11.41
N PHE A 2 -3.92 9.09 -10.78
CA PHE A 2 -3.95 8.78 -9.34
C PHE A 2 -3.84 10.02 -8.43
N GLY A 3 -3.30 11.13 -8.94
CA GLY A 3 -3.14 12.37 -8.15
C GLY A 3 -4.47 13.00 -7.73
N LYS A 4 -5.48 13.00 -8.62
CA LYS A 4 -6.81 13.56 -8.33
C LYS A 4 -7.52 12.81 -7.20
N THR A 5 -7.42 11.47 -7.16
CA THR A 5 -8.09 10.63 -6.15
C THR A 5 -7.73 11.02 -4.72
N PHE A 6 -6.48 11.42 -4.47
CA PHE A 6 -6.07 11.89 -3.16
C PHE A 6 -6.86 13.13 -2.71
N TYR A 7 -6.98 14.13 -3.59
CA TYR A 7 -7.69 15.37 -3.27
C TYR A 7 -9.20 15.12 -3.13
N ASP A 8 -9.80 14.29 -3.99
CA ASP A 8 -11.21 13.91 -3.88
C ASP A 8 -11.51 13.19 -2.54
N THR A 9 -10.55 12.41 -2.03
CA THR A 9 -10.69 11.72 -0.74
C THR A 9 -10.84 12.69 0.44
N CYS A 10 -10.32 13.92 0.33
CA CYS A 10 -10.44 14.92 1.41
C CYS A 10 -11.89 15.31 1.72
N GLU A 11 -12.80 15.22 0.74
CA GLU A 11 -14.24 15.46 0.92
C GLU A 11 -14.94 14.28 1.60
N ALA A 12 -14.44 13.06 1.39
CA ALA A 12 -15.04 11.82 1.92
C ALA A 12 -14.66 11.53 3.38
N VAL A 13 -13.57 12.13 3.87
CA VAL A 13 -13.08 11.91 5.24
C VAL A 13 -13.78 12.88 6.20
N ARG A 14 -14.24 12.35 7.34
CA ARG A 14 -14.87 13.14 8.40
C ARG A 14 -13.97 14.28 8.88
N VAL A 15 -14.55 15.36 9.38
CA VAL A 15 -13.82 16.44 10.07
C VAL A 15 -12.98 15.84 11.22
N TYR A 16 -11.72 16.26 11.34
CA TYR A 16 -10.68 15.70 12.22
C TYR A 16 -10.33 14.23 11.93
N GLY A 17 -10.57 13.75 10.71
CA GLY A 17 -10.20 12.42 10.25
C GLY A 17 -8.76 12.32 9.74
N ASP A 18 -8.39 11.08 9.38
CA ASP A 18 -7.05 10.71 8.93
C ASP A 18 -7.05 10.28 7.47
N ILE A 19 -6.08 10.79 6.72
CA ILE A 19 -5.71 10.28 5.40
C ILE A 19 -4.30 9.72 5.48
N VAL A 20 -4.15 8.43 5.14
CA VAL A 20 -2.84 7.79 4.98
C VAL A 20 -2.69 7.43 3.51
N THR A 21 -1.65 7.95 2.86
CA THR A 21 -1.36 7.64 1.46
C THR A 21 0.02 7.01 1.32
N ILE A 22 0.10 5.98 0.48
CA ILE A 22 1.37 5.34 0.07
C ILE A 22 1.93 5.94 -1.24
N LEU A 23 1.16 6.81 -1.89
CA LEU A 23 1.55 7.53 -3.09
C LEU A 23 1.78 9.00 -2.76
N GLN A 24 2.73 9.62 -3.45
CA GLN A 24 2.93 11.06 -3.38
C GLN A 24 1.75 11.78 -4.05
N PRO A 25 1.06 12.70 -3.35
CA PRO A 25 0.07 13.58 -3.98
C PRO A 25 0.75 14.51 -4.99
N ASP A 26 0.21 14.60 -6.21
CA ASP A 26 0.71 15.51 -7.24
C ASP A 26 0.06 16.89 -7.10
N PRO A 27 0.83 17.95 -6.77
CA PRO A 27 0.28 19.30 -6.61
C PRO A 27 -0.30 19.89 -7.90
N ALA A 28 -0.02 19.32 -9.08
CA ALA A 28 -0.68 19.72 -10.32
C ALA A 28 -2.16 19.28 -10.39
N GLU A 29 -2.56 18.30 -9.58
CA GLU A 29 -3.89 17.68 -9.62
C GLU A 29 -4.84 18.25 -8.54
N GLY A 30 -4.39 19.15 -7.65
CA GLY A 30 -5.26 19.74 -6.62
C GLY A 30 -4.55 20.56 -5.52
N ASN A 31 -5.27 20.83 -4.43
CA ASN A 31 -4.75 21.57 -3.27
C ASN A 31 -5.36 21.10 -1.93
N LEU A 32 -4.78 21.52 -0.81
CA LEU A 32 -5.16 21.08 0.55
C LEU A 32 -6.24 21.95 1.22
N LYS A 33 -7.03 22.75 0.47
CA LYS A 33 -8.03 23.65 1.08
C LYS A 33 -9.11 22.87 1.85
N THR A 34 -9.68 21.82 1.24
CA THR A 34 -10.68 20.96 1.89
C THR A 34 -10.08 20.29 3.12
N ALA A 35 -8.89 19.68 2.98
CA ALA A 35 -8.20 19.04 4.09
C ALA A 35 -7.98 19.98 5.28
N ARG A 36 -7.57 21.23 5.01
CA ARG A 36 -7.42 22.26 6.05
C ARG A 36 -8.75 22.64 6.68
N SER A 37 -9.80 22.84 5.90
CA SER A 37 -11.13 23.20 6.44
C SER A 37 -11.73 22.10 7.31
N HIS A 38 -11.40 20.83 7.02
CA HIS A 38 -11.81 19.67 7.78
C HIS A 38 -10.84 19.30 8.90
N ASN A 39 -9.75 20.05 9.12
CA ASN A 39 -8.69 19.72 10.10
C ASN A 39 -8.17 18.28 9.94
N LEU A 40 -7.98 17.81 8.71
CA LEU A 40 -7.50 16.45 8.46
C LEU A 40 -6.04 16.30 8.85
N ARG A 41 -5.69 15.13 9.39
CA ARG A 41 -4.29 14.69 9.53
C ARG A 41 -3.91 13.90 8.29
N ILE A 42 -2.74 14.20 7.73
CA ILE A 42 -2.25 13.57 6.50
C ILE A 42 -0.91 12.89 6.79
N SER A 43 -0.85 11.58 6.55
CA SER A 43 0.36 10.77 6.69
C SER A 43 0.83 10.27 5.33
N LEU A 44 2.11 10.47 5.03
CA LEU A 44 2.78 9.91 3.86
C LEU A 44 3.55 8.68 4.32
N GLU A 45 3.07 7.49 3.94
CA GLU A 45 3.63 6.23 4.40
C GLU A 45 4.46 5.57 3.29
N LEU A 46 5.77 5.47 3.51
CA LEU A 46 6.65 4.64 2.70
C LEU A 46 7.22 3.55 3.59
N MET A 47 6.60 2.37 3.56
CA MET A 47 7.00 1.21 4.38
C MET A 47 8.47 0.82 4.20
N LEU A 48 9.09 1.18 3.08
CA LEU A 48 10.50 0.89 2.80
C LEU A 48 11.49 1.82 3.55
N THR A 49 11.00 2.92 4.14
CA THR A 49 11.83 3.95 4.80
C THR A 49 12.73 3.41 5.90
N PRO A 50 12.27 2.57 6.85
CA PRO A 50 13.13 2.05 7.90
C PRO A 50 14.33 1.26 7.38
N ALA A 51 14.15 0.48 6.31
CA ALA A 51 15.23 -0.26 5.67
C ALA A 51 16.21 0.68 4.95
N LEU A 52 15.70 1.61 4.12
CA LEU A 52 16.53 2.54 3.35
C LEU A 52 17.38 3.48 4.21
N LYS A 53 16.86 3.85 5.40
CA LYS A 53 17.54 4.76 6.32
C LYS A 53 18.28 4.06 7.46
N GLY A 54 18.28 2.72 7.50
CA GLY A 54 18.93 1.96 8.58
C GLY A 54 18.34 2.22 9.97
N LEU A 55 17.03 2.48 10.06
CA LEU A 55 16.35 2.80 11.32
C LEU A 55 15.98 1.53 12.09
N THR A 56 16.94 0.94 12.81
CA THR A 56 16.79 -0.36 13.47
C THR A 56 15.56 -0.45 14.39
N THR A 57 15.28 0.56 15.21
CA THR A 57 14.09 0.56 16.08
C THR A 57 12.78 0.51 15.28
N ALA A 58 12.71 1.21 14.14
CA ALA A 58 11.54 1.16 13.29
C ALA A 58 11.43 -0.19 12.54
N GLN A 59 12.55 -0.82 12.17
CA GLN A 59 12.56 -2.17 11.61
C GLN A 59 12.09 -3.23 12.63
N GLN A 60 12.44 -3.07 13.91
CA GLN A 60 11.92 -3.91 14.99
C GLN A 60 10.39 -3.79 15.08
N HIS A 61 9.85 -2.57 15.01
CA HIS A 61 8.40 -2.38 14.95
C HIS A 61 7.75 -3.07 13.74
N GLN A 62 8.39 -3.04 12.56
CA GLN A 62 7.89 -3.80 11.40
C GLN A 62 7.84 -5.31 11.65
N THR A 63 8.74 -5.84 12.49
CA THR A 63 8.73 -7.25 12.89
C THR A 63 7.53 -7.56 13.81
N GLU A 64 7.18 -6.63 14.71
CA GLU A 64 5.97 -6.75 15.54
C GLU A 64 4.69 -6.81 14.69
N ILE A 65 4.63 -6.00 13.61
CA ILE A 65 3.54 -6.04 12.64
C ILE A 65 3.46 -7.42 11.97
N LEU A 66 4.60 -8.00 11.56
CA LEU A 66 4.63 -9.34 10.98
C LEU A 66 4.17 -10.42 11.97
N GLN A 67 4.53 -10.29 13.24
CA GLN A 67 4.06 -11.20 14.29
C GLN A 67 2.54 -11.12 14.48
N GLN A 68 1.96 -9.92 14.41
CA GLN A 68 0.51 -9.74 14.43
C GLN A 68 -0.16 -10.38 13.20
N CYS A 69 0.42 -10.20 12.01
CA CYS A 69 -0.07 -10.84 10.79
C CYS A 69 -0.08 -12.38 10.89
N ALA A 70 0.96 -12.98 11.48
CA ALA A 70 1.00 -14.43 11.73
C ALA A 70 -0.18 -14.88 12.61
N ASN A 71 -0.42 -14.19 13.72
CA ASN A 71 -1.56 -14.49 14.61
C ASN A 71 -2.91 -14.35 13.88
N TRP A 72 -3.05 -13.37 12.99
CA TRP A 72 -4.28 -13.20 12.19
C TRP A 72 -4.45 -14.28 11.13
N ILE A 73 -3.36 -14.79 10.56
CA ILE A 73 -3.39 -15.94 9.64
C ILE A 73 -3.88 -17.18 10.39
N ASP A 74 -3.31 -17.47 11.56
CA ASP A 74 -3.71 -18.62 12.38
C ASP A 74 -5.18 -18.56 12.80
N GLN A 75 -5.68 -17.34 13.07
CA GLN A 75 -7.10 -17.09 13.39
C GLN A 75 -8.02 -17.04 12.16
N GLY A 76 -7.48 -17.15 10.94
CA GLY A 76 -8.24 -17.03 9.69
C GLY A 76 -8.77 -15.62 9.37
N LYS A 77 -8.31 -14.60 10.11
CA LYS A 77 -8.64 -13.16 9.91
C LYS A 77 -7.88 -12.55 8.74
N LEU A 78 -6.66 -13.03 8.48
CA LEU A 78 -5.85 -12.65 7.33
C LEU A 78 -5.67 -13.88 6.42
N LYS A 79 -6.04 -13.76 5.15
CA LYS A 79 -5.95 -14.86 4.18
C LYS A 79 -5.04 -14.48 3.02
N ILE A 80 -4.22 -15.42 2.57
CA ILE A 80 -3.38 -15.23 1.39
C ILE A 80 -4.27 -15.28 0.15
N HIS A 81 -4.23 -14.23 -0.66
CA HIS A 81 -4.89 -14.19 -1.97
C HIS A 81 -3.82 -14.28 -3.07
N LEU A 82 -3.43 -15.51 -3.39
CA LEU A 82 -2.54 -15.79 -4.51
C LEU A 82 -3.37 -16.01 -5.78
N SER A 83 -3.17 -15.14 -6.76
CA SER A 83 -3.91 -15.13 -8.02
C SER A 83 -3.38 -16.18 -8.98
N GLN A 84 -2.09 -16.09 -9.29
CA GLN A 84 -1.44 -16.90 -10.33
C GLN A 84 0.01 -17.22 -9.93
N ARG A 85 0.52 -18.31 -10.49
CA ARG A 85 1.90 -18.77 -10.34
C ARG A 85 2.51 -18.95 -11.72
N PHE A 86 3.72 -18.45 -11.92
CA PHE A 86 4.49 -18.65 -13.14
C PHE A 86 5.84 -19.28 -12.80
N PRO A 87 6.37 -20.21 -13.60
CA PRO A 87 7.77 -20.58 -13.52
C PRO A 87 8.67 -19.33 -13.66
N LEU A 88 9.83 -19.30 -13.02
CA LEU A 88 10.77 -18.17 -13.13
C LEU A 88 11.10 -17.81 -14.59
N LYS A 89 11.24 -18.81 -15.47
CA LYS A 89 11.49 -18.63 -16.91
C LYS A 89 10.36 -17.87 -17.64
N GLU A 90 9.19 -17.75 -17.04
CA GLU A 90 8.00 -17.05 -17.56
C GLU A 90 7.76 -15.69 -16.88
N ALA A 91 8.78 -15.10 -16.25
CA ALA A 91 8.66 -13.79 -15.59
C ALA A 91 8.07 -12.69 -16.49
N ALA A 92 8.40 -12.70 -17.79
CA ALA A 92 7.82 -11.75 -18.75
C ALA A 92 6.29 -11.89 -18.89
N ALA A 93 5.78 -13.13 -18.92
CA ALA A 93 4.34 -13.38 -18.95
C ALA A 93 3.65 -12.93 -17.66
N ALA A 94 4.31 -13.14 -16.51
CA ALA A 94 3.84 -12.64 -15.22
C ALA A 94 3.72 -11.10 -15.21
N HIS A 95 4.70 -10.39 -15.76
CA HIS A 95 4.66 -8.93 -15.91
C HIS A 95 3.50 -8.47 -16.80
N ASN A 96 3.35 -9.07 -17.99
CA ASN A 96 2.25 -8.76 -18.90
C ASN A 96 0.88 -8.95 -18.23
N ALA A 97 0.72 -10.00 -17.41
CA ALA A 97 -0.52 -10.26 -16.69
C ALA A 97 -0.82 -9.17 -15.63
N ILE A 98 0.20 -8.65 -14.94
CA ILE A 98 0.04 -7.57 -13.95
C ILE A 98 -0.33 -6.25 -14.65
N GLU A 99 0.35 -5.93 -15.75
CA GLU A 99 0.17 -4.67 -16.48
C GLU A 99 -1.20 -4.56 -17.14
N ALA A 100 -1.84 -5.68 -17.47
CA ALA A 100 -3.21 -5.68 -17.99
C ALA A 100 -4.25 -5.11 -17.00
N GLY A 101 -3.91 -4.97 -15.70
CA GLY A 101 -4.67 -4.20 -14.72
C GLY A 101 -6.00 -4.82 -14.26
N SER A 102 -6.36 -6.01 -14.73
CA SER A 102 -7.63 -6.67 -14.43
C SER A 102 -7.55 -7.73 -13.32
N MET A 103 -6.39 -7.88 -12.70
CA MET A 103 -6.16 -8.96 -11.74
C MET A 103 -6.38 -8.55 -10.28
N THR A 104 -6.90 -9.48 -9.48
CA THR A 104 -6.97 -9.39 -8.02
C THR A 104 -5.98 -10.37 -7.40
N GLY A 105 -5.30 -9.95 -6.33
CA GLY A 105 -4.34 -10.78 -5.61
C GLY A 105 -2.91 -10.66 -6.12
N LYS A 106 -2.04 -11.55 -5.62
CA LYS A 106 -0.60 -11.55 -5.92
C LYS A 106 -0.27 -12.55 -7.04
N VAL A 107 0.65 -12.19 -7.92
CA VAL A 107 1.36 -13.14 -8.79
C VAL A 107 2.65 -13.58 -8.09
N ALA A 108 2.95 -14.89 -8.13
CA ALA A 108 4.21 -15.43 -7.63
C ALA A 108 5.03 -16.09 -8.76
N LEU A 109 6.34 -15.90 -8.72
CA LEU A 109 7.29 -16.69 -9.53
C LEU A 109 7.74 -17.90 -8.71
N ILE A 110 7.73 -19.07 -9.32
CA ILE A 110 8.19 -20.32 -8.72
C ILE A 110 9.61 -20.62 -9.18
N ILE A 111 10.48 -20.83 -8.20
CA ILE A 111 11.89 -21.18 -8.40
C ILE A 111 11.99 -22.67 -8.03
N HIS A 112 12.32 -23.50 -9.01
CA HIS A 112 12.57 -24.93 -8.85
C HIS A 112 14.04 -25.22 -9.15
#